data_AF-A0A6A6E0A5-F1
#
_entry.id   AF-A0A6A6E0A5-F1
#
_cell.length_a   1.000
_cell.length_b   1.000
_cell.length_c   1.000
_cell.angle_alpha   90.00
_cell.angle_beta   90.00
_cell.angle_gamma   90.00
#
_symmetry.space_group_name_H-M   'P 1'
#
loop_
_entity.id
_entity.type
_entity.pdbx_description
1 polymer ?
#
loop_
_entity_poly.entity_id
_entity_poly.type
_entity_poly.pdbx_seq_one_letter_code
_entity_poly.pdbx_strand_id
1 'polypeptide(L)'
;MRLCGSDEEQEDHDDTTSSQDSDSQSDDNRSNKRKRATSGVPQRGTRRKINNEAPVDEEPILPKVHIPRGLIKPDTVWKALPSSKNLKLLTRLFYAIASADAVRQLRDSFQVTRGEQKDASLSSPDTIAGLVRSLDMLDTCAITSAILRRYQLIRLVEYRETLLKEMVLKRRRAVATVNGALDRIDSQVLTKLLADAYPHLKQQGRISQASDEYQRLHSKMKNRLKLGQNWYALSTRFGSPVLALVPTGDDVHITSTEADFEKFLALLDENRGANLRLISKSITP
;
A
#
# COMPACT_ATOMS: atom_id res chain seq x y z
N MET A 1 -1.54 46.77 -52.04
CA MET A 1 -1.69 48.23 -52.14
C MET A 1 -1.91 48.78 -50.74
N ARG A 2 -1.02 49.69 -50.29
CA ARG A 2 -1.17 50.63 -49.14
C ARG A 2 -1.35 49.99 -47.73
N LEU A 3 -0.67 50.39 -46.67
CA LEU A 3 0.28 51.48 -46.40
C LEU A 3 1.10 51.14 -45.14
N CYS A 4 2.29 51.74 -45.07
CA CYS A 4 3.21 51.85 -43.95
C CYS A 4 2.60 52.45 -42.67
N GLY A 5 3.29 52.28 -41.54
CA GLY A 5 3.08 53.04 -40.30
C GLY A 5 4.04 52.66 -39.17
N SER A 6 5.29 53.14 -39.28
CA SER A 6 6.20 53.73 -38.28
C SER A 6 6.15 53.44 -36.76
N ASP A 7 7.36 53.15 -36.25
CA ASP A 7 8.16 53.88 -35.23
C ASP A 7 7.65 53.99 -33.78
N GLU A 8 8.39 53.40 -32.84
CA GLU A 8 9.31 54.05 -31.87
C GLU A 8 8.55 54.67 -30.68
N GLU A 9 8.78 54.15 -29.48
CA GLU A 9 9.40 54.93 -28.40
C GLU A 9 9.63 54.05 -27.16
N GLN A 10 10.69 54.43 -26.48
CA GLN A 10 11.43 53.79 -25.41
C GLN A 10 11.27 54.71 -24.21
N GLU A 11 10.95 54.20 -23.02
CA GLU A 11 11.25 54.94 -21.80
C GLU A 11 11.45 54.01 -20.59
N ASP A 12 12.63 54.18 -20.02
CA ASP A 12 13.14 53.62 -18.79
C ASP A 12 12.36 54.15 -17.57
N HIS A 13 12.22 53.33 -16.54
CA HIS A 13 12.12 53.84 -15.18
C HIS A 13 12.85 52.90 -14.21
N ASP A 14 14.05 53.34 -13.84
CA ASP A 14 14.75 52.96 -12.62
C ASP A 14 14.01 53.52 -11.40
N ASP A 15 13.94 52.72 -10.32
CA ASP A 15 13.86 53.23 -8.94
C ASP A 15 14.47 52.21 -7.96
N THR A 16 15.79 52.29 -7.83
CA THR A 16 16.56 52.63 -6.63
C THR A 16 15.92 52.39 -5.23
N THR A 17 16.44 51.36 -4.55
CA THR A 17 16.82 51.25 -3.12
C THR A 17 15.85 51.71 -2.00
N SER A 18 15.65 50.83 -1.01
CA SER A 18 16.04 51.14 0.38
C SER A 18 16.05 49.89 1.27
N SER A 19 17.17 49.74 1.95
CA SER A 19 17.49 48.84 3.06
C SER A 19 16.52 48.97 4.24
N GLN A 20 16.37 47.92 5.05
CA GLN A 20 16.72 47.98 6.48
C GLN A 20 16.68 46.62 7.18
N ASP A 21 17.66 46.49 8.06
CA ASP A 21 18.07 45.36 8.89
C ASP A 21 17.04 44.95 9.94
N SER A 22 17.17 43.73 10.46
CA SER A 22 17.29 43.47 11.92
C SER A 22 17.56 42.00 12.21
N ASP A 23 18.78 41.77 12.71
CA ASP A 23 19.23 40.62 13.49
C ASP A 23 18.32 40.35 14.70
N SER A 24 18.25 39.08 15.12
CA SER A 24 18.32 38.69 16.53
C SER A 24 18.58 37.19 16.68
N GLN A 25 19.82 36.88 17.09
CA GLN A 25 20.25 35.63 17.70
C GLN A 25 19.60 35.42 19.08
N SER A 26 19.47 34.17 19.53
CA SER A 26 19.98 33.76 20.85
C SER A 26 19.84 32.26 21.07
N ASP A 27 20.83 31.77 21.80
CA ASP A 27 21.24 30.39 22.02
C ASP A 27 20.60 29.74 23.26
N ASP A 28 20.95 28.45 23.42
CA ASP A 28 21.23 27.76 24.67
C ASP A 28 20.09 27.47 25.67
N ASN A 29 19.81 26.17 25.90
CA ASN A 29 20.52 25.50 27.00
C ASN A 29 20.29 23.98 27.14
N ARG A 30 21.42 23.34 27.42
CA ARG A 30 21.69 22.03 28.05
C ARG A 30 20.71 21.60 29.17
N SER A 31 20.57 20.29 29.37
CA SER A 31 21.27 19.55 30.46
C SER A 31 20.70 18.15 30.75
N ASN A 32 21.64 17.21 30.89
CA ASN A 32 21.52 15.82 31.32
C ASN A 32 20.93 15.63 32.73
N LYS A 33 20.26 14.50 32.99
CA LYS A 33 20.42 13.79 34.28
C LYS A 33 20.21 12.28 34.18
N ARG A 34 21.34 11.56 34.27
CA ARG A 34 21.46 10.15 34.61
C ARG A 34 20.90 9.89 36.02
N LYS A 35 20.25 8.74 36.24
CA LYS A 35 20.36 7.98 37.50
C LYS A 35 20.31 6.47 37.20
N ARG A 36 21.15 5.76 37.94
CA ARG A 36 21.59 4.37 37.79
C ARG A 36 21.25 3.62 39.09
N ALA A 37 21.23 2.29 39.01
CA ALA A 37 21.26 1.29 40.09
C ALA A 37 19.89 1.02 40.77
N THR A 38 19.49 -0.21 41.09
CA THR A 38 20.24 -1.29 41.77
C THR A 38 19.58 -2.67 41.57
N SER A 39 20.42 -3.68 41.77
CA SER A 39 20.21 -5.12 41.89
C SER A 39 19.28 -5.57 43.02
N GLY A 40 18.57 -6.68 42.82
CA GLY A 40 17.91 -7.42 43.91
C GLY A 40 17.24 -8.73 43.45
N VAL A 41 18.00 -9.83 43.52
CA VAL A 41 17.54 -11.23 43.60
C VAL A 41 18.02 -11.69 44.98
N PRO A 42 17.27 -12.40 45.85
CA PRO A 42 16.87 -13.79 45.58
C PRO A 42 15.65 -14.40 46.31
N GLN A 43 15.39 -15.68 45.97
CA GLN A 43 14.66 -16.74 46.71
C GLN A 43 13.13 -16.72 46.68
N ARG A 44 12.38 -17.83 46.81
CA ARG A 44 12.50 -19.30 46.65
C ARG A 44 11.12 -19.83 47.10
N GLY A 45 10.54 -20.80 46.41
CA GLY A 45 9.26 -21.45 46.78
C GLY A 45 8.08 -20.91 45.96
N THR A 46 7.14 -21.68 45.44
CA THR A 46 6.67 -23.03 45.76
C THR A 46 6.13 -23.67 44.48
N ARG A 47 6.43 -24.96 44.33
CA ARG A 47 6.07 -25.86 43.24
C ARG A 47 4.54 -26.03 43.19
N ARG A 48 3.85 -25.30 42.32
CA ARG A 48 2.44 -25.58 41.95
C ARG A 48 2.45 -26.60 40.80
N LYS A 49 1.90 -27.79 41.06
CA LYS A 49 1.45 -28.72 40.01
C LYS A 49 0.33 -28.01 39.22
N ILE A 50 0.64 -27.58 38.01
CA ILE A 50 -0.34 -27.17 37.01
C ILE A 50 -0.62 -28.44 36.21
N ASN A 51 -1.87 -28.89 36.24
CA ASN A 51 -2.36 -29.94 35.37
C ASN A 51 -2.28 -29.41 33.93
N ASN A 52 -1.43 -30.02 33.11
CA ASN A 52 -1.41 -29.80 31.67
C ASN A 52 -2.62 -30.55 31.07
N GLU A 53 -3.79 -29.94 31.12
CA GLU A 53 -4.78 -30.18 30.08
C GLU A 53 -4.39 -29.23 28.94
N ALA A 54 -4.04 -29.81 27.79
CA ALA A 54 -3.75 -29.03 26.59
C ALA A 54 -4.98 -28.16 26.27
N PRO A 55 -4.79 -26.87 25.92
CA PRO A 55 -5.89 -26.05 25.43
C PRO A 55 -6.45 -26.76 24.20
N VAL A 56 -7.71 -27.17 24.27
CA VAL A 56 -8.48 -27.57 23.09
C VAL A 56 -8.46 -26.35 22.19
N ASP A 57 -7.95 -26.51 20.96
CA ASP A 57 -7.97 -25.49 19.91
C ASP A 57 -9.43 -25.08 19.68
N GLU A 58 -9.88 -24.03 20.36
CA GLU A 58 -11.11 -23.33 20.02
C GLU A 58 -10.86 -22.71 18.64
N GLU A 59 -11.34 -23.38 17.60
CA GLU A 59 -11.44 -22.80 16.26
C GLU A 59 -12.04 -21.40 16.42
N PRO A 60 -11.42 -20.35 15.85
CA PRO A 60 -11.97 -19.01 15.92
C PRO A 60 -13.38 -19.06 15.35
N ILE A 61 -14.37 -18.83 16.22
CA ILE A 61 -15.79 -18.81 15.88
C ILE A 61 -15.98 -17.60 14.97
N LEU A 62 -15.75 -17.79 13.68
CA LEU A 62 -16.17 -16.83 12.68
C LEU A 62 -17.69 -16.70 12.85
N PRO A 63 -18.23 -15.48 13.01
CA PRO A 63 -19.67 -15.30 13.06
C PRO A 63 -20.27 -16.02 11.85
N LYS A 64 -21.38 -16.75 12.02
CA LYS A 64 -22.07 -17.44 10.91
C LYS A 64 -22.43 -16.40 9.85
N VAL A 65 -21.52 -16.14 8.92
CA VAL A 65 -21.70 -15.14 7.88
C VAL A 65 -22.80 -15.66 6.99
N HIS A 66 -23.93 -14.97 7.00
CA HIS A 66 -25.03 -15.27 6.12
C HIS A 66 -24.56 -14.99 4.69
N ILE A 67 -24.08 -16.03 3.99
CA ILE A 67 -23.77 -15.93 2.57
C ILE A 67 -25.11 -15.63 1.87
N PRO A 68 -25.25 -14.50 1.15
CA PRO A 68 -26.51 -14.15 0.51
C PRO A 68 -26.97 -15.30 -0.37
N ARG A 69 -28.19 -15.78 -0.12
CA ARG A 69 -28.85 -16.78 -0.94
C ARG A 69 -29.28 -16.10 -2.25
N GLY A 70 -28.33 -16.02 -3.19
CA GLY A 70 -28.53 -15.41 -4.50
C GLY A 70 -27.30 -14.63 -4.94
N LEU A 71 -26.22 -15.33 -5.24
CA LEU A 71 -25.11 -14.70 -5.95
C LEU A 71 -25.65 -14.26 -7.32
N ILE A 72 -25.47 -12.99 -7.68
CA ILE A 72 -25.82 -12.52 -9.02
C ILE A 72 -25.14 -13.41 -10.06
N LYS A 73 -25.82 -13.69 -11.18
CA LYS A 73 -25.27 -14.54 -12.24
C LYS A 73 -24.13 -13.82 -12.97
N PRO A 74 -23.15 -14.55 -13.53
CA PRO A 74 -22.05 -13.97 -14.31
C PRO A 74 -22.54 -13.03 -15.42
N ASP A 75 -23.63 -13.38 -16.11
CA ASP A 75 -24.20 -12.55 -17.19
C ASP A 75 -24.67 -11.17 -16.68
N THR A 76 -25.18 -11.11 -15.46
CA THR A 76 -25.60 -9.84 -14.83
C THR A 76 -24.39 -8.98 -14.53
N VAL A 77 -23.30 -9.57 -14.03
CA VAL A 77 -22.02 -8.88 -13.81
C VAL A 77 -21.46 -8.36 -15.13
N TRP A 78 -21.51 -9.16 -16.20
CA TRP A 78 -21.05 -8.76 -17.53
C TRP A 78 -21.80 -7.57 -18.11
N LYS A 79 -23.12 -7.51 -17.89
CA LYS A 79 -23.96 -6.39 -18.35
C LYS A 79 -23.75 -5.12 -17.54
N ALA A 80 -23.43 -5.25 -16.25
CA ALA A 80 -23.24 -4.11 -15.35
C ALA A 80 -21.85 -3.48 -15.47
N LEU A 81 -20.83 -4.27 -15.84
CA LEU A 81 -19.48 -3.78 -16.04
C LEU A 81 -19.30 -3.19 -17.44
N PRO A 82 -18.43 -2.18 -17.59
CA PRO A 82 -18.10 -1.65 -18.91
C PRO A 82 -17.49 -2.74 -19.79
N SER A 83 -17.83 -2.72 -21.09
CA SER A 83 -17.23 -3.57 -22.11
C SER A 83 -15.75 -3.19 -22.32
N SER A 84 -14.92 -3.60 -21.37
CA SER A 84 -13.49 -3.37 -21.32
C SER A 84 -12.77 -4.69 -21.62
N LYS A 85 -11.52 -4.59 -22.07
CA LYS A 85 -10.64 -5.76 -22.26
C LYS A 85 -10.49 -6.60 -20.97
N ASN A 86 -10.79 -6.01 -19.81
CA ASN A 86 -10.64 -6.62 -18.50
C ASN A 86 -11.96 -7.20 -17.93
N LEU A 87 -13.05 -7.23 -18.71
CA LEU A 87 -14.36 -7.68 -18.24
C LEU A 87 -14.31 -9.08 -17.60
N LYS A 88 -13.63 -10.03 -18.26
CA LYS A 88 -13.44 -11.39 -17.74
C LYS A 88 -12.69 -11.40 -16.42
N LEU A 89 -11.62 -10.61 -16.32
CA LEU A 89 -10.80 -10.51 -15.11
C LEU A 89 -11.62 -9.92 -13.94
N LEU A 90 -12.31 -8.81 -14.16
CA LEU A 90 -13.14 -8.16 -13.16
C LEU A 90 -14.29 -9.06 -12.70
N THR A 91 -14.88 -9.82 -13.61
CA THR A 91 -15.92 -10.80 -13.26
C THR A 91 -15.36 -11.94 -12.42
N ARG A 92 -14.20 -12.52 -12.81
CA ARG A 92 -13.53 -13.54 -12.00
C ARG A 92 -13.20 -13.00 -10.62
N LEU A 93 -12.64 -11.79 -10.54
CA LEU A 93 -12.32 -11.12 -9.29
C LEU A 93 -13.58 -10.89 -8.44
N PHE A 94 -14.70 -10.50 -9.04
CA PHE A 94 -15.97 -10.31 -8.34
C PHE A 94 -16.38 -11.56 -7.55
N TYR A 95 -16.15 -12.76 -8.08
CA TYR A 95 -16.46 -14.02 -7.39
C TYR A 95 -15.32 -14.51 -6.50
N ALA A 96 -14.07 -14.18 -6.85
CA ALA A 96 -12.89 -14.69 -6.19
C ALA A 96 -12.63 -14.02 -4.83
N ILE A 97 -12.96 -12.74 -4.67
CA ILE A 97 -12.80 -12.02 -3.39
C ILE A 97 -13.64 -12.71 -2.31
N ALA A 98 -13.04 -13.00 -1.15
CA ALA A 98 -13.66 -13.71 -0.04
C ALA A 98 -14.27 -15.08 -0.43
N SER A 99 -13.72 -15.72 -1.47
CA SER A 99 -14.03 -17.10 -1.80
C SER A 99 -13.45 -18.05 -0.75
N ALA A 100 -13.94 -19.29 -0.72
CA ALA A 100 -13.40 -20.33 0.17
C ALA A 100 -11.89 -20.56 -0.05
N ASP A 101 -11.43 -20.42 -1.28
CA ASP A 101 -10.01 -20.51 -1.62
C ASP A 101 -9.21 -19.36 -1.00
N ALA A 102 -9.66 -18.11 -1.14
CA ALA A 102 -8.99 -16.96 -0.53
C ALA A 102 -8.90 -17.07 1.00
N VAL A 103 -9.95 -17.58 1.66
CA VAL A 103 -9.94 -17.83 3.11
C VAL A 103 -8.95 -18.93 3.49
N ARG A 104 -8.86 -20.00 2.69
CA ARG A 104 -7.87 -21.08 2.89
C ARG A 104 -6.45 -20.55 2.76
N GLN A 105 -6.16 -19.81 1.69
CA GLN A 105 -4.87 -19.17 1.47
C GLN A 105 -4.47 -18.25 2.64
N LEU A 106 -5.42 -17.48 3.16
CA LEU A 106 -5.19 -16.62 4.32
C LEU A 106 -4.85 -17.43 5.58
N ARG A 107 -5.61 -18.49 5.87
CA ARG A 107 -5.35 -19.38 7.00
C ARG A 107 -3.96 -20.00 6.91
N ASP A 108 -3.62 -20.56 5.76
CA ASP A 108 -2.33 -21.23 5.54
C ASP A 108 -1.16 -20.23 5.69
N SER A 109 -1.35 -18.98 5.23
CA SER A 109 -0.38 -17.89 5.45
C SER A 109 -0.21 -17.54 6.94
N PHE A 110 -1.29 -17.58 7.72
CA PHE A 110 -1.19 -17.35 9.17
C PHE A 110 -0.42 -18.44 9.90
N GLN A 111 -0.60 -19.70 9.51
CA GLN A 111 0.14 -20.82 10.12
C GLN A 111 1.66 -20.67 9.93
N VAL A 112 2.09 -20.27 8.73
CA VAL A 112 3.51 -20.02 8.44
C VAL A 112 4.05 -18.83 9.27
N THR A 113 3.30 -17.73 9.34
CA THR A 113 3.76 -16.52 10.06
C THR A 113 3.80 -16.68 11.57
N ARG A 114 2.95 -17.53 12.15
CA ARG A 114 2.94 -17.83 13.60
C ARG A 114 4.08 -18.74 14.05
N GLY A 115 4.87 -19.28 13.12
CA GLY A 115 5.99 -20.15 13.46
C GLY A 115 5.57 -21.51 14.01
N GLU A 116 4.31 -21.93 13.79
CA GLU A 116 3.84 -23.30 14.06
C GLU A 116 4.60 -24.34 13.22
N GLN A 117 5.40 -23.89 12.24
CA GLN A 117 6.28 -24.73 11.44
C GLN A 117 7.74 -24.75 11.91
N LYS A 118 7.97 -24.65 13.22
CA LYS A 118 9.31 -24.81 13.80
C LYS A 118 9.95 -26.17 13.48
N ASP A 119 9.15 -27.15 13.05
CA ASP A 119 9.60 -28.50 12.70
C ASP A 119 9.65 -28.77 11.18
N ALA A 120 9.34 -27.78 10.34
CA ALA A 120 9.55 -27.87 8.89
C ALA A 120 11.03 -27.60 8.51
N SER A 121 11.97 -28.04 9.36
CA SER A 121 13.34 -28.31 8.94
C SER A 121 13.21 -29.24 7.74
N LEU A 122 13.49 -28.71 6.54
CA LEU A 122 13.55 -29.38 5.24
C LEU A 122 13.67 -30.90 5.43
N SER A 123 12.52 -31.58 5.54
CA SER A 123 12.51 -33.03 5.69
C SER A 123 13.28 -33.55 4.51
N SER A 124 14.25 -34.45 4.74
CA SER A 124 15.21 -34.86 3.70
C SER A 124 14.51 -34.97 2.34
N PRO A 125 14.91 -34.17 1.33
CA PRO A 125 14.23 -34.13 0.04
C PRO A 125 14.27 -35.49 -0.69
N ASP A 126 14.98 -36.46 -0.13
CA ASP A 126 15.13 -37.83 -0.60
C ASP A 126 13.82 -38.64 -0.62
N THR A 127 12.75 -38.14 0.00
CA THR A 127 11.42 -38.78 -0.10
C THR A 127 10.45 -37.92 -0.92
N ILE A 128 9.59 -38.57 -1.71
CA ILE A 128 8.50 -37.90 -2.46
C ILE A 128 7.63 -37.05 -1.51
N ALA A 129 7.35 -37.55 -0.31
CA ALA A 129 6.60 -36.81 0.70
C ALA A 129 7.34 -35.53 1.17
N GLY A 130 8.66 -35.58 1.33
CA GLY A 130 9.47 -34.41 1.66
C GLY A 130 9.50 -33.37 0.52
N LEU A 131 9.56 -33.84 -0.73
CA LEU A 131 9.50 -32.97 -1.91
C LEU A 131 8.14 -32.26 -2.02
N VAL A 132 7.02 -32.98 -1.90
CA VAL A 132 5.67 -32.39 -1.95
C VAL A 132 5.49 -31.36 -0.85
N ARG A 133 5.87 -31.67 0.40
CA ARG A 133 5.83 -30.68 1.50
C ARG A 133 6.65 -29.44 1.21
N SER A 134 7.82 -29.60 0.59
CA SER A 134 8.67 -28.46 0.21
C SER A 134 8.02 -27.58 -0.85
N LEU A 135 7.28 -28.18 -1.81
CA LEU A 135 6.50 -27.44 -2.79
C LEU A 135 5.33 -26.70 -2.14
N ASP A 136 4.55 -27.37 -1.28
CA ASP A 136 3.44 -26.74 -0.54
C ASP A 136 3.92 -25.54 0.30
N MET A 137 5.13 -25.65 0.85
CA MET A 137 5.78 -24.57 1.58
C MET A 137 6.16 -23.38 0.70
N LEU A 138 6.71 -23.63 -0.49
CA LEU A 138 7.02 -22.59 -1.46
C LEU A 138 5.75 -21.87 -1.91
N ASP A 139 4.68 -22.60 -2.17
CA ASP A 139 3.38 -22.05 -2.55
C ASP A 139 2.83 -21.17 -1.43
N THR A 140 2.84 -21.65 -0.18
CA THR A 140 2.38 -20.85 0.97
C THR A 140 3.22 -19.59 1.19
N CYS A 141 4.54 -19.67 0.98
CA CYS A 141 5.42 -18.50 1.02
C CYS A 141 5.11 -17.50 -0.09
N ALA A 142 4.79 -17.98 -1.30
CA ALA A 142 4.41 -17.14 -2.43
C ALA A 142 3.08 -16.41 -2.16
N ILE A 143 2.08 -17.12 -1.63
CA ILE A 143 0.79 -16.57 -1.18
C ILE A 143 1.02 -15.48 -0.13
N THR A 144 1.78 -15.79 0.92
CA THR A 144 2.10 -14.85 2.02
C THR A 144 2.78 -13.59 1.47
N SER A 145 3.77 -13.77 0.60
CA SER A 145 4.51 -12.68 -0.04
C SER A 145 3.60 -11.79 -0.90
N ALA A 146 2.66 -12.39 -1.64
CA ALA A 146 1.70 -11.66 -2.45
C ALA A 146 0.72 -10.84 -1.59
N ILE A 147 0.23 -11.40 -0.48
CA ILE A 147 -0.62 -10.67 0.48
C ILE A 147 0.17 -9.49 1.07
N LEU A 148 1.36 -9.73 1.61
CA LEU A 148 2.21 -8.67 2.17
C LEU A 148 2.53 -7.58 1.15
N ARG A 149 2.83 -7.96 -0.09
CA ARG A 149 3.08 -7.01 -1.18
C ARG A 149 1.90 -6.06 -1.39
N ARG A 150 0.66 -6.53 -1.35
CA ARG A 150 -0.54 -5.66 -1.48
C ARG A 150 -0.59 -4.62 -0.36
N TYR A 151 -0.34 -5.03 0.89
CA TYR A 151 -0.28 -4.10 2.03
C TYR A 151 0.84 -3.06 1.88
N GLN A 152 2.03 -3.47 1.43
CA GLN A 152 3.13 -2.52 1.23
C GLN A 152 2.87 -1.54 0.08
N LEU A 153 2.22 -1.98 -1.00
CA LEU A 153 1.83 -1.10 -2.10
C LEU A 153 0.82 -0.04 -1.63
N ILE A 154 -0.12 -0.41 -0.76
CA ILE A 154 -1.07 0.54 -0.19
C ILE A 154 -0.39 1.56 0.71
N ARG A 155 0.49 1.12 1.61
CA ARG A 155 1.26 2.04 2.46
C ARG A 155 2.06 3.05 1.63
N LEU A 156 2.60 2.62 0.49
CA LEU A 156 3.29 3.50 -0.45
C LEU A 156 2.34 4.53 -1.07
N VAL A 157 1.11 4.14 -1.44
CA VAL A 157 0.08 5.06 -1.95
C VAL A 157 -0.38 6.02 -0.86
N GLU A 158 -0.62 5.56 0.36
CA GLU A 158 -0.99 6.40 1.52
C GLU A 158 0.08 7.46 1.82
N TYR A 159 1.35 7.07 1.76
CA TYR A 159 2.48 8.00 1.93
C TYR A 159 2.49 9.06 0.81
N ARG A 160 2.25 8.65 -0.46
CA ARG A 160 2.06 9.59 -1.57
C ARG A 160 0.92 10.57 -1.32
N GLU A 161 -0.26 10.09 -0.93
CA GLU A 161 -1.44 10.92 -0.68
C GLU A 161 -1.20 11.94 0.44
N THR A 162 -0.46 11.54 1.48
CA THR A 162 -0.05 12.44 2.57
C THR A 162 0.86 13.55 2.05
N LEU A 163 1.90 13.19 1.28
CA LEU A 163 2.81 14.17 0.66
C LEU A 163 2.09 15.11 -0.32
N LEU A 164 1.15 14.58 -1.11
CA LEU A 164 0.35 15.35 -2.04
C LEU A 164 -0.47 16.41 -1.29
N LYS A 165 -1.17 16.02 -0.22
CA LYS A 165 -1.94 16.94 0.62
C LYS A 165 -1.06 18.04 1.24
N GLU A 166 0.11 17.69 1.75
CA GLU A 166 1.07 18.66 2.30
C GLU A 166 1.52 19.68 1.24
N MET A 167 1.89 19.22 0.04
CA MET A 167 2.36 20.10 -1.03
C MET A 167 1.24 21.00 -1.57
N VAL A 168 0.03 20.46 -1.75
CA VAL A 168 -1.15 21.24 -2.14
C VAL A 168 -1.46 22.32 -1.09
N LEU A 169 -1.41 21.98 0.20
CA LEU A 169 -1.67 22.94 1.28
C LEU A 169 -0.60 24.05 1.33
N LYS A 170 0.69 23.70 1.20
CA LYS A 170 1.79 24.68 1.13
C LYS A 170 1.62 25.61 -0.07
N ARG A 171 1.21 25.09 -1.22
CA ARG A 171 1.01 25.91 -2.43
C ARG A 171 -0.23 26.81 -2.34
N ARG A 172 -1.32 26.34 -1.76
CA ARG A 172 -2.52 27.16 -1.49
C ARG A 172 -2.21 28.36 -0.61
N ARG A 173 -1.25 28.23 0.32
CA ARG A 173 -0.75 29.34 1.14
C ARG A 173 0.20 30.29 0.38
N ALA A 174 0.75 29.84 -0.75
CA ALA A 174 1.85 30.50 -1.44
C ALA A 174 1.49 31.24 -2.74
N VAL A 175 0.35 30.98 -3.41
CA VAL A 175 -0.29 31.82 -4.47
C VAL A 175 -1.41 31.03 -5.20
N ALA A 176 -2.52 31.71 -5.52
CA ALA A 176 -3.63 31.22 -6.33
C ALA A 176 -3.42 31.56 -7.82
N THR A 177 -2.77 30.70 -8.61
CA THR A 177 -2.78 30.87 -10.06
C THR A 177 -2.46 29.60 -10.85
N VAL A 178 -3.25 29.42 -11.91
CA VAL A 178 -3.06 28.66 -13.16
C VAL A 178 -3.26 27.13 -13.13
N ASN A 179 -4.13 26.69 -14.03
CA ASN A 179 -4.61 25.33 -14.32
C ASN A 179 -3.56 24.31 -14.85
N GLY A 180 -2.27 24.51 -14.59
CA GLY A 180 -1.18 23.55 -14.86
C GLY A 180 -0.47 23.06 -13.58
N ALA A 181 -1.08 23.35 -12.42
CA ALA A 181 -0.46 23.15 -11.13
C ALA A 181 -0.38 21.67 -10.69
N LEU A 182 -1.36 20.84 -11.05
CA LEU A 182 -1.50 19.48 -10.52
C LEU A 182 -0.40 18.54 -11.04
N ASP A 183 -0.17 18.48 -12.35
CA ASP A 183 0.87 17.63 -12.96
C ASP A 183 2.28 17.96 -12.45
N ARG A 184 2.53 19.25 -12.19
CA ARG A 184 3.79 19.70 -11.58
C ARG A 184 3.92 19.23 -10.13
N ILE A 185 2.83 19.23 -9.35
CA ILE A 185 2.83 18.73 -7.97
C ILE A 185 3.03 17.22 -7.97
N ASP A 186 2.37 16.47 -8.85
CA ASP A 186 2.53 15.01 -8.91
C ASP A 186 3.96 14.59 -9.24
N SER A 187 4.60 15.30 -10.17
CA SER A 187 6.02 15.11 -10.47
C SER A 187 6.92 15.44 -9.27
N GLN A 188 6.61 16.52 -8.54
CA GLN A 188 7.35 16.90 -7.32
C GLN A 188 7.16 15.87 -6.19
N VAL A 189 5.95 15.36 -5.98
CA VAL A 189 5.67 14.31 -4.98
C VAL A 189 6.44 13.05 -5.33
N LEU A 190 6.42 12.62 -6.59
CA LEU A 190 7.17 11.43 -7.03
C LEU A 190 8.69 11.61 -6.87
N THR A 191 9.20 12.81 -7.17
CA THR A 191 10.61 13.16 -6.95
C THR A 191 10.96 13.12 -5.47
N LYS A 192 10.10 13.65 -4.59
CA LYS A 192 10.28 13.59 -3.13
C LYS A 192 10.23 12.14 -2.62
N LEU A 193 9.32 11.32 -3.13
CA LEU A 193 9.24 9.89 -2.79
C LEU A 193 10.53 9.14 -3.12
N LEU A 194 11.11 9.38 -4.30
CA LEU A 194 12.39 8.77 -4.68
C LEU A 194 13.54 9.26 -3.82
N ALA A 195 13.57 10.56 -3.55
CA ALA A 195 14.54 11.19 -2.67
C ALA A 195 14.54 10.59 -1.26
N ASP A 196 13.36 10.28 -0.71
CA ASP A 196 13.22 9.67 0.61
C ASP A 196 13.58 8.18 0.58
N ALA A 197 13.19 7.46 -0.48
CA ALA A 197 13.45 6.02 -0.61
C ALA A 197 14.89 5.67 -0.98
N TYR A 198 15.59 6.57 -1.69
CA TYR A 198 16.94 6.34 -2.22
C TYR A 198 17.83 7.59 -2.00
N PRO A 199 18.19 7.91 -0.75
CA PRO A 199 18.91 9.15 -0.43
C PRO A 199 20.29 9.25 -1.09
N HIS A 200 20.93 8.11 -1.39
CA HIS A 200 22.24 8.04 -2.04
C HIS A 200 22.21 8.56 -3.49
N LEU A 201 21.05 8.57 -4.16
CA LEU A 201 20.93 9.10 -5.53
C LEU A 201 21.11 10.62 -5.59
N LYS A 202 20.91 11.35 -4.48
CA LYS A 202 21.13 12.81 -4.43
C LYS A 202 22.62 13.20 -4.38
N GLN A 203 23.51 12.26 -4.05
CA GLN A 203 24.92 12.58 -3.77
C GLN A 203 25.85 12.45 -4.99
N GLN A 204 25.37 11.92 -6.12
CA GLN A 204 26.21 11.70 -7.30
C GLN A 204 26.05 12.84 -8.31
N GLY A 205 26.70 13.96 -8.02
CA GLY A 205 26.68 15.17 -8.84
C GLY A 205 27.35 15.08 -10.21
N ARG A 206 27.76 13.91 -10.71
CA ARG A 206 28.41 13.78 -12.02
C ARG A 206 28.15 12.39 -12.66
N ILE A 207 27.88 12.43 -13.97
CA ILE A 207 28.02 11.34 -14.97
C ILE A 207 26.80 10.43 -15.17
N SER A 208 26.15 10.61 -16.32
CA SER A 208 25.26 9.74 -17.13
C SER A 208 24.59 8.50 -16.50
N GLN A 209 25.32 7.63 -15.79
CA GLN A 209 24.78 6.40 -15.19
C GLN A 209 23.82 6.66 -14.02
N ALA A 210 24.06 7.72 -13.25
CA ALA A 210 23.14 8.15 -12.19
C ALA A 210 21.78 8.62 -12.78
N SER A 211 21.76 9.08 -14.05
CA SER A 211 20.52 9.44 -14.74
C SER A 211 19.72 8.20 -15.15
N ASP A 212 20.39 7.17 -15.69
CA ASP A 212 19.74 5.92 -16.11
C ASP A 212 19.19 5.14 -14.92
N GLU A 213 19.96 5.01 -13.84
CA GLU A 213 19.50 4.36 -12.60
C GLU A 213 18.33 5.13 -11.98
N TYR A 214 18.42 6.46 -11.92
CA TYR A 214 17.33 7.30 -11.44
C TYR A 214 16.06 7.12 -12.29
N GLN A 215 16.16 7.13 -13.62
CA GLN A 215 15.02 6.93 -14.51
C GLN A 215 14.39 5.54 -14.35
N ARG A 216 15.21 4.49 -14.16
CA ARG A 216 14.74 3.13 -13.88
C ARG A 216 13.98 3.08 -12.55
N LEU A 217 14.54 3.64 -11.49
CA LEU A 217 13.92 3.67 -10.16
C LEU A 217 12.66 4.54 -10.15
N HIS A 218 12.68 5.65 -10.87
CA HIS A 218 11.53 6.53 -11.07
C HIS A 218 10.38 5.78 -11.76
N SER A 219 10.66 5.11 -12.88
CA SER A 219 9.67 4.28 -13.59
C SER A 219 9.14 3.15 -12.71
N LYS A 220 10.03 2.49 -11.94
CA LYS A 220 9.66 1.43 -11.00
C LYS A 220 8.75 1.96 -9.88
N MET A 221 9.04 3.15 -9.32
CA MET A 221 8.21 3.79 -8.30
C MET A 221 6.84 4.16 -8.85
N LYS A 222 6.79 4.79 -10.03
CA LYS A 222 5.54 5.12 -10.72
C LYS A 222 4.69 3.87 -10.98
N ASN A 223 5.30 2.79 -11.44
CA ASN A 223 4.61 1.52 -11.67
C ASN A 223 4.09 0.90 -10.37
N ARG A 224 4.88 0.93 -9.28
CA ARG A 224 4.43 0.46 -7.96
C ARG A 224 3.23 1.25 -7.45
N LEU A 225 3.26 2.58 -7.55
CA LEU A 225 2.13 3.44 -7.18
C LEU A 225 0.89 3.09 -8.00
N LYS A 226 1.03 2.97 -9.32
CA LYS A 226 -0.07 2.57 -10.21
C LYS A 226 -0.65 1.20 -9.84
N LEU A 227 0.20 0.22 -9.56
CA LEU A 227 -0.25 -1.10 -9.09
C LEU A 227 -0.95 -1.02 -7.73
N GLY A 228 -0.55 -0.10 -6.85
CA GLY A 228 -1.14 0.10 -5.54
C GLY A 228 -2.49 0.81 -5.56
N GLN A 229 -2.79 1.64 -6.56
CA GLN A 229 -4.00 2.48 -6.61
C GLN A 229 -5.29 1.68 -6.47
N ASN A 230 -5.44 0.59 -7.25
CA ASN A 230 -6.64 -0.23 -7.20
C ASN A 230 -6.75 -1.00 -5.88
N TRP A 231 -5.64 -1.47 -5.31
CA TRP A 231 -5.64 -2.05 -3.96
C TRP A 231 -6.05 -1.03 -2.91
N TYR A 232 -5.55 0.20 -3.03
CA TYR A 232 -5.88 1.30 -2.12
C TYR A 232 -7.37 1.64 -2.16
N ALA A 233 -7.95 1.78 -3.36
CA ALA A 233 -9.39 2.01 -3.52
C ALA A 233 -10.24 0.88 -2.91
N LEU A 234 -9.85 -0.38 -3.15
CA LEU A 234 -10.51 -1.55 -2.54
C LEU A 234 -10.43 -1.51 -1.01
N SER A 235 -9.25 -1.23 -0.44
CA SER A 235 -9.03 -1.18 1.00
C SER A 235 -9.77 -0.01 1.67
N THR A 236 -9.87 1.13 1.00
CA THR A 236 -10.59 2.30 1.50
C THR A 236 -12.09 2.00 1.59
N ARG A 237 -12.63 1.21 0.65
CA ARG A 237 -14.07 0.91 0.56
C ARG A 237 -14.54 -0.23 1.46
N PHE A 238 -13.71 -1.25 1.66
CA PHE A 238 -14.08 -2.47 2.41
C PHE A 238 -13.22 -2.74 3.65
N GLY A 239 -12.26 -1.87 3.95
CA GLY A 239 -11.28 -2.03 5.03
C GLY A 239 -10.03 -2.79 4.59
N SER A 240 -8.91 -2.51 5.25
CA SER A 240 -7.59 -3.09 4.94
C SER A 240 -7.55 -4.64 4.93
N PRO A 241 -8.24 -5.37 5.84
CA PRO A 241 -8.23 -6.84 5.82
C PRO A 241 -8.79 -7.48 4.54
N VAL A 242 -9.57 -6.76 3.72
CA VAL A 242 -10.10 -7.29 2.44
C VAL A 242 -8.99 -7.72 1.47
N LEU A 243 -7.79 -7.17 1.61
CA LEU A 243 -6.65 -7.44 0.72
C LEU A 243 -6.12 -8.86 0.86
N ALA A 244 -6.25 -9.42 2.06
CA ALA A 244 -5.93 -10.80 2.35
C ALA A 244 -7.01 -11.77 1.84
N LEU A 245 -8.22 -11.26 1.59
CA LEU A 245 -9.35 -12.02 1.03
C LEU A 245 -9.37 -12.03 -0.49
N VAL A 246 -8.38 -11.46 -1.16
CA VAL A 246 -8.22 -11.60 -2.60
C VAL A 246 -7.31 -12.80 -2.86
N PRO A 247 -7.74 -13.83 -3.60
CA PRO A 247 -6.88 -14.99 -3.82
C PRO A 247 -5.62 -14.60 -4.61
N THR A 248 -4.59 -15.41 -4.43
CA THR A 248 -3.28 -15.34 -5.08
C THR A 248 -3.17 -16.62 -5.90
N GLY A 249 -2.94 -16.55 -7.21
CA GLY A 249 -2.93 -17.78 -8.03
C GLY A 249 -3.05 -17.54 -9.53
N ASP A 250 -3.74 -16.47 -9.90
CA ASP A 250 -3.48 -15.79 -11.17
C ASP A 250 -2.93 -14.43 -10.78
N ASP A 251 -1.96 -13.89 -11.49
CA ASP A 251 -1.61 -12.48 -11.40
C ASP A 251 -2.85 -11.66 -11.79
N VAL A 252 -3.81 -11.53 -10.87
CA VAL A 252 -4.90 -10.57 -10.92
C VAL A 252 -4.25 -9.23 -10.60
N HIS A 253 -3.37 -8.83 -11.50
CA HIS A 253 -2.96 -7.47 -11.68
C HIS A 253 -4.23 -6.74 -12.01
N ILE A 254 -4.77 -6.05 -11.02
CA ILE A 254 -5.86 -5.12 -11.24
C ILE A 254 -5.24 -3.95 -12.02
N THR A 255 -5.06 -4.12 -13.32
CA THR A 255 -4.54 -3.11 -14.25
C THR A 255 -5.67 -2.49 -15.07
N SER A 256 -6.92 -2.70 -14.63
CA SER A 256 -8.07 -1.99 -15.16
C SER A 256 -7.88 -0.49 -15.04
N THR A 257 -8.48 0.24 -15.99
CA THR A 257 -8.54 1.70 -15.88
C THR A 257 -9.24 2.06 -14.57
N GLU A 258 -8.87 3.21 -13.99
CA GLU A 258 -9.46 3.69 -12.74
C GLU A 258 -10.99 3.75 -12.85
N ALA A 259 -11.52 4.25 -13.98
CA ALA A 259 -12.96 4.32 -14.23
C ALA A 259 -13.65 2.94 -14.28
N ASP A 260 -13.02 1.93 -14.90
CA ASP A 260 -13.57 0.57 -14.94
C ASP A 260 -13.55 -0.07 -13.55
N PHE A 261 -12.47 0.16 -12.81
CA PHE A 261 -12.31 -0.39 -11.47
C PHE A 261 -13.28 0.23 -10.47
N GLU A 262 -13.54 1.53 -10.55
CA GLU A 262 -14.55 2.19 -9.70
C GLU A 262 -15.97 1.64 -9.92
N LYS A 263 -16.36 1.38 -11.19
CA LYS A 263 -17.63 0.70 -11.49
C LYS A 263 -17.67 -0.71 -10.91
N PHE A 264 -16.55 -1.44 -11.00
CA PHE A 264 -16.42 -2.74 -10.36
C PHE A 264 -16.57 -2.65 -8.83
N LEU A 265 -15.94 -1.68 -8.19
CA LEU A 265 -16.08 -1.47 -6.74
C LEU A 265 -17.51 -1.12 -6.36
N ALA A 266 -18.22 -0.33 -7.16
CA ALA A 266 -19.63 -0.01 -6.95
C ALA A 266 -20.51 -1.25 -7.00
N LEU A 267 -20.34 -2.07 -8.04
CA LEU A 267 -21.07 -3.33 -8.19
C LEU A 267 -20.75 -4.30 -7.05
N LEU A 268 -19.49 -4.40 -6.64
CA LEU A 268 -19.05 -5.25 -5.54
C LEU A 268 -19.66 -4.78 -4.20
N ASP A 269 -19.75 -3.48 -3.98
CA ASP A 269 -20.31 -2.89 -2.78
C ASP A 269 -21.81 -3.12 -2.66
N GLU A 270 -22.55 -2.89 -3.76
CA GLU A 270 -23.99 -3.11 -3.85
C GLU A 270 -24.37 -4.57 -3.54
N ASN A 271 -23.62 -5.52 -4.08
CA ASN A 271 -24.00 -6.94 -4.03
C ASN A 271 -23.34 -7.72 -2.89
N ARG A 272 -22.12 -7.33 -2.48
CA ARG A 272 -21.29 -8.08 -1.53
C ARG A 272 -20.70 -7.21 -0.41
N GLY A 273 -20.86 -5.89 -0.46
CA GLY A 273 -20.15 -4.96 0.40
C GLY A 273 -20.40 -5.16 1.89
N ALA A 274 -21.64 -5.44 2.30
CA ALA A 274 -21.98 -5.72 3.69
C ALA A 274 -21.22 -6.93 4.24
N ASN A 275 -21.19 -8.03 3.48
CA ASN A 275 -20.48 -9.26 3.88
C ASN A 275 -18.97 -9.07 3.86
N LEU A 276 -18.43 -8.39 2.85
CA LEU A 276 -16.99 -8.12 2.78
C LEU A 276 -16.54 -7.28 3.98
N ARG A 277 -17.29 -6.24 4.36
CA ARG A 277 -17.00 -5.44 5.56
C ARG A 277 -17.12 -6.26 6.84
N LEU A 278 -18.11 -7.16 6.94
CA LEU A 278 -18.27 -8.04 8.10
C LEU A 278 -17.08 -9.00 8.26
N ILE A 279 -16.72 -9.71 7.18
CA ILE A 279 -15.58 -10.65 7.19
C ILE A 279 -14.27 -9.89 7.47
N SER A 280 -14.08 -8.73 6.83
CA SER A 280 -12.91 -7.86 7.03
C SER A 280 -12.75 -7.48 8.51
N LYS A 281 -13.85 -7.12 9.21
CA LYS A 281 -13.82 -6.86 10.66
C LYS A 281 -13.43 -8.09 11.49
N SER A 282 -13.88 -9.29 11.10
CA SER A 282 -13.56 -10.53 11.85
C SER A 282 -12.11 -11.00 11.72
N ILE A 283 -11.38 -10.53 10.71
CA ILE A 283 -9.96 -10.88 10.48
C ILE A 283 -9.03 -9.95 11.27
N THR A 284 -9.53 -8.82 11.77
CA THR A 284 -8.72 -7.88 12.55
C THR A 284 -8.46 -8.50 13.92
N PRO A 285 -7.19 -8.71 14.32
CA PRO A 285 -6.85 -9.24 15.64
C PRO A 285 -7.25 -8.29 16.77
#